data_AF-A0A822AW93-F1
#
_entry.id   AF-A0A822AW93-F1
#
_cell.length_a   1.000
_cell.length_b   1.000
_cell.length_c   1.000
_cell.angle_alpha   90.00
_cell.angle_beta   90.00
_cell.angle_gamma   90.00
#
_symmetry.space_group_name_H-M   'P 1'
#
loop_
_entity.id
_entity.type
_entity.pdbx_description
1 polymer ?
#
loop_
_entity_poly.entity_id
_entity_poly.type
_entity_poly.pdbx_seq_one_letter_code
_entity_poly.pdbx_strand_id
1 'polypeptide(L)' 'MTDEFSRYYIRIRAILGIYSKTIFDELTEALGLDASSYPMVRKWTKRFREGREDVSNDPRSGRPISVLRDENIER' A
#
# COMPACT_ATOMS: atom_id res chain seq x y z
N MET A 1 -11.71 -3.87 5.00
CA MET A 1 -11.23 -3.05 6.14
C MET A 1 -9.87 -3.52 6.68
N THR A 2 -9.21 -4.51 6.07
CA THR A 2 -8.00 -5.17 6.63
C THR A 2 -6.67 -4.72 6.00
N ASP A 3 -6.65 -4.34 4.72
CA ASP A 3 -5.40 -4.07 4.00
C ASP A 3 -4.73 -2.73 4.38
N GLU A 4 -5.51 -1.69 4.67
CA GLU A 4 -4.98 -0.37 5.05
C GLU A 4 -4.33 -0.38 6.44
N PHE A 5 -4.96 -1.05 7.41
CA PHE A 5 -4.41 -1.24 8.76
C PHE A 5 -3.05 -1.92 8.72
N SER A 6 -2.94 -3.03 7.98
CA SER A 6 -1.67 -3.75 7.82
C SER A 6 -0.59 -2.84 7.23
N ARG A 7 -0.92 -1.96 6.27
CA ARG A 7 0.05 -1.03 5.67
C ARG A 7 0.50 0.05 6.63
N TYR A 8 -0.40 0.60 7.45
CA TYR A 8 -0.01 1.54 8.52
C TYR A 8 0.94 0.88 9.52
N TYR A 9 0.63 -0.35 9.94
CA TYR A 9 1.49 -1.11 10.83
C TYR A 9 2.87 -1.39 10.18
N ILE A 10 2.90 -1.85 8.93
CA ILE A 10 4.14 -2.07 8.17
C ILE A 10 4.94 -0.76 8.06
N ARG A 11 4.28 0.39 7.85
CA ARG A 11 4.93 1.70 7.75
C ARG A 11 5.68 2.07 9.02
N ILE A 12 4.99 2.06 10.15
CA ILE A 12 5.60 2.44 11.44
C ILE A 12 6.78 1.52 11.74
N ARG A 13 6.60 0.21 11.56
CA ARG A 13 7.63 -0.80 11.84
C ARG A 13 8.84 -0.70 10.90
N ALA A 14 8.60 -0.41 9.62
CA ALA A 14 9.66 -0.19 8.65
C ALA A 14 10.49 1.07 8.96
N ILE A 15 9.83 2.15 9.40
CA ILE A 15 10.49 3.40 9.85
C ILE A 15 11.34 3.14 11.11
N LEU A 16 10.86 2.27 12.01
CA LEU A 16 11.62 1.81 13.19
C LEU A 16 12.77 0.84 12.84
N GLY A 17 13.01 0.55 11.55
CA GLY A 17 14.13 -0.30 11.11
C GLY A 17 13.85 -1.81 11.17
N ILE A 18 12.64 -2.23 11.57
CA ILE A 18 12.30 -3.65 11.67
C ILE A 18 12.29 -4.31 10.29
N TYR A 19 12.80 -5.56 10.22
CA TYR A 19 12.86 -6.32 8.98
C TYR A 19 11.49 -6.90 8.59
N SER A 20 11.26 -7.03 7.27
CA SER A 20 10.00 -7.51 6.71
C SER A 20 9.57 -8.89 7.22
N LYS A 21 10.53 -9.76 7.59
CA LYS A 21 10.26 -11.08 8.15
C LYS A 21 9.60 -10.98 9.53
N THR A 22 10.18 -10.20 10.44
CA THR A 22 9.62 -9.93 11.78
C THR A 22 8.25 -9.27 11.69
N ILE A 23 8.06 -8.32 10.75
CA ILE A 23 6.76 -7.68 10.52
C ILE A 23 5.71 -8.70 10.09
N PHE A 24 6.07 -9.61 9.19
CA PHE A 24 5.17 -10.66 8.72
C PHE A 24 4.83 -11.67 9.81
N ASP A 25 5.81 -12.08 10.61
CA ASP A 25 5.58 -13.04 11.70
C ASP A 25 4.61 -12.45 12.74
N GLU A 26 4.77 -11.18 13.13
CA GLU A 26 3.84 -10.52 14.06
C GLU A 26 2.45 -10.27 13.46
N LEU A 27 2.36 -9.93 12.17
CA LEU A 27 1.06 -9.84 11.49
C LEU A 27 0.36 -11.20 11.42
N THR A 28 1.11 -12.28 11.19
CA THR A 28 0.58 -13.64 11.13
C THR A 28 0.13 -14.12 12.51
N GLU A 29 0.87 -13.79 13.56
CA GLU A 29 0.50 -14.07 14.95
C GLU A 29 -0.78 -13.33 15.36
N ALA A 30 -0.90 -12.05 14.99
CA ALA A 30 -2.05 -11.23 15.37
C ALA A 30 -3.32 -11.48 14.54
N LEU A 31 -3.19 -11.74 13.23
CA LEU A 31 -4.31 -11.78 12.28
C LEU A 31 -4.56 -13.16 11.66
N GLY A 32 -3.65 -14.13 11.85
CA GLY A 32 -3.79 -15.48 11.30
C GLY A 32 -4.00 -15.48 9.78
N LEU A 33 -5.15 -16.01 9.34
CA LEU A 33 -5.51 -16.12 7.93
C LEU A 33 -5.79 -14.77 7.26
N ASP A 34 -6.13 -13.75 8.04
CA ASP A 34 -6.40 -12.39 7.53
C ASP A 34 -5.11 -11.56 7.40
N ALA A 35 -3.95 -12.13 7.76
CA ALA A 35 -2.67 -11.47 7.66
C ALA A 35 -2.29 -11.18 6.20
N SER A 36 -1.63 -10.04 5.98
CA SER A 36 -1.06 -9.72 4.67
C SER A 36 0.02 -10.74 4.30
N SER A 37 0.02 -11.15 3.03
CA SER A 37 1.02 -12.11 2.54
C SER A 37 2.45 -11.55 2.64
N TYR A 38 3.43 -12.44 2.84
CA TYR A 38 4.83 -12.05 2.96
C TYR A 38 5.36 -11.20 1.78
N PRO A 39 5.04 -11.50 0.49
CA PRO A 39 5.44 -10.64 -0.61
C PRO A 39 4.88 -9.22 -0.52
N MET A 40 3.64 -9.05 -0.03
CA MET A 40 3.02 -7.76 0.20
C MET A 40 3.75 -6.98 1.29
N VAL A 41 4.03 -7.63 2.43
CA VAL A 41 4.80 -7.03 3.54
C VAL A 41 6.16 -6.56 3.03
N ARG A 42 6.91 -7.43 2.34
CA ARG A 42 8.22 -7.09 1.78
C ARG A 42 8.17 -5.90 0.80
N LYS A 43 7.16 -5.86 -0.08
CA LYS A 43 6.96 -4.76 -1.03
C LYS A 43 6.76 -3.43 -0.30
N TRP A 44 5.89 -3.41 0.70
CA TRP A 44 5.60 -2.20 1.47
C TRP A 44 6.75 -1.77 2.37
N THR A 45 7.41 -2.69 3.07
CA THR A 45 8.62 -2.39 3.84
C THR A 45 9.70 -1.72 2.99
N LYS A 46 9.93 -2.22 1.76
CA LYS A 46 10.86 -1.59 0.81
C LYS A 46 10.42 -0.15 0.46
N ARG A 47 9.16 0.03 0.06
CA ARG A 47 8.62 1.35 -0.31
C ARG A 47 8.74 2.38 0.82
N PHE A 48 8.44 2.00 2.06
CA PHE A 48 8.54 2.91 3.19
C PHE A 48 9.99 3.26 3.54
N ARG A 49 10.93 2.31 3.41
CA ARG A 49 12.36 2.59 3.55
C ARG A 49 12.91 3.50 2.45
N GLU A 50 12.31 3.46 1.25
CA GLU A 50 12.61 4.36 0.14
C GLU A 50 11.97 5.75 0.27
N GLY A 51 11.27 6.04 1.39
CA GLY A 51 10.73 7.37 1.68
C GLY A 51 9.28 7.60 1.24
N ARG A 52 8.53 6.55 0.88
CA ARG A 52 7.09 6.69 0.63
C ARG A 52 6.35 7.04 1.93
N GLU A 53 5.48 8.05 1.89
CA GLU A 53 4.65 8.43 3.05
C GLU A 53 3.23 7.85 3.01
N ASP A 54 2.69 7.67 1.80
CA ASP A 54 1.33 7.21 1.58
C ASP A 54 1.18 5.69 1.64
N VAL A 55 0.13 5.24 2.32
CA VAL A 55 -0.28 3.82 2.46
C VAL A 55 -1.27 3.39 1.37
N SER A 56 -1.81 4.33 0.60
CA SER A 56 -2.77 4.06 -0.46
C SER A 56 -2.10 3.36 -1.64
N ASN A 57 -2.88 2.59 -2.39
CA ASN A 57 -2.40 2.00 -3.63
C ASN A 57 -2.00 3.09 -4.63
N ASP A 58 -1.03 2.77 -5.48
CA ASP A 58 -0.72 3.61 -6.63
C ASP A 58 -1.98 3.79 -7.50
N PRO A 59 -2.19 4.97 -8.11
CA PRO A 59 -3.28 5.17 -9.05
C PRO A 59 -3.27 4.03 -10.07
N ARG A 60 -4.41 3.36 -10.26
CA ARG A 60 -4.51 2.36 -11.31
C ARG A 60 -4.29 3.08 -12.63
N SER A 61 -3.32 2.63 -13.42
CA SER A 61 -3.17 3.05 -14.81
C SER A 61 -4.33 2.47 -15.63
N GLY A 62 -5.52 3.05 -15.44
CA GLY A 62 -6.65 2.82 -16.32
C GLY A 62 -6.42 3.54 -17.64
N ARG A 63 -7.14 3.11 -18.69
CA ARG A 63 -7.26 3.90 -19.91
C ARG A 63 -7.70 5.32 -19.50
N PRO A 64 -7.04 6.39 -19.97
CA PRO A 64 -7.54 7.74 -19.71
C PRO A 64 -8.97 7.80 -20.24
N ILE A 65 -9.93 7.89 -19.33
CA ILE A 65 -11.28 8.29 -19.69
C ILE A 65 -11.11 9.76 -20.04
N SER A 66 -11.10 10.07 -21.34
CA SER A 66 -11.23 11.44 -21.80
C SER A 66 -12.51 11.97 -21.17
N VAL A 67 -12.37 12.72 -20.09
CA VAL A 67 -13.45 13.52 -19.55
C VAL A 67 -13.79 14.47 -20.68
N LEU A 68 -14.89 14.20 -21.37
CA LEU A 68 -15.50 15.14 -22.31
C LEU A 68 -15.74 16.41 -21.50
N ARG A 69 -14.84 17.37 -21.63
CA ARG A 69 -15.11 18.74 -21.23
C ARG A 69 -15.96 19.31 -22.34
N ASP A 70 -17.07 19.96 -21.97
CA ASP A 70 -17.97 20.68 -22.87
C ASP A 70 -17.30 21.89 -23.57
N GLU A 71 -15.98 22.03 -23.49
CA GLU A 71 -15.17 23.07 -24.12
C GLU A 71 -15.07 22.93 -25.64
N ASN A 72 -15.56 21.83 -26.24
CA ASN A 72 -15.47 21.56 -27.68
C ASN A 72 -16.83 21.54 -28.41
N ILE A 73 -17.86 22.17 -27.84
CA ILE A 73 -19.06 22.53 -28.62
C ILE A 73 -18.69 23.77 -29.44
N GLU A 74 -18.14 23.55 -30.64
CA GLU A 74 -18.15 24.58 -31.68
C GLU A 74 -19.60 25.02 -31.91
N ARG A 75 -19.82 26.33 -31.89
CA ARG A 75 -21.12 26.97 -32.10
C ARG A 75 -21.43 27.13 -33.58
#